data_AF-A0A2A8HNG7-F1
#
_entry.id   AF-A0A2A8HNG7-F1
#
_cell.length_a   1.000
_cell.length_b   1.000
_cell.length_c   1.000
_cell.angle_alpha   90.00
_cell.angle_beta   90.00
_cell.angle_gamma   90.00
#
_symmetry.space_group_name_H-M   'P 1'
#
loop_
_entity.id
_entity.type
_entity.pdbx_description
1 polymer ?
#
loop_
_entity_poly.entity_id
_entity_poly.type
_entity_poly.pdbx_seq_one_letter_code
_entity_poly.pdbx_strand_id
1 'polypeptide(L)'
;MGRSVSYPSGAVVAFTVLEAQNEEDWEFEYDWLREDLRERAIAAFPSLEAHEGWRDREDRVLARNAYADFGLSAYGGLVAVWIAERDDPAYRDADWRTARSPRAQHWLAQIAPRFDRLFGDYDCLGHMSNGEGVFRKRAKDPLLK
;
A
#
# COMPACT_ATOMS: atom_id res chain seq x y z
N MET A 1 5.37 -15.25 19.05
CA MET A 1 4.83 -13.87 18.98
C MET A 1 4.08 -13.78 17.68
N GLY A 2 2.79 -13.46 17.72
CA GLY A 2 2.04 -13.18 16.50
C GLY A 2 2.48 -11.82 15.94
N ARG A 3 2.43 -11.64 14.63
CA ARG A 3 2.61 -10.32 14.02
C ARG A 3 1.64 -10.16 12.87
N SER A 4 1.14 -8.95 12.67
CA SER A 4 0.40 -8.58 11.47
C SER A 4 1.37 -8.14 10.36
N VAL A 5 0.82 -7.91 9.18
CA VAL A 5 1.56 -7.30 8.06
C VAL A 5 1.99 -5.87 8.44
N SER A 6 3.24 -5.50 8.14
CA SER A 6 3.73 -4.14 8.35
C SER A 6 3.32 -3.21 7.20
N TYR A 7 3.43 -1.91 7.42
CA TYR A 7 3.37 -0.89 6.38
C TYR A 7 4.05 0.40 6.89
N PRO A 8 4.43 1.33 5.99
CA PRO A 8 5.08 2.58 6.39
C PRO A 8 4.24 3.43 7.34
N SER A 9 4.89 4.07 8.32
CA SER A 9 4.20 4.99 9.23
C SER A 9 3.56 6.16 8.46
N GLY A 10 2.34 6.54 8.85
CA GLY A 10 1.59 7.63 8.20
C GLY A 10 1.05 7.30 6.81
N ALA A 11 1.14 6.04 6.36
CA ALA A 11 0.57 5.61 5.10
C ALA A 11 -0.97 5.65 5.10
N VAL A 12 -1.55 5.91 3.92
CA VAL A 12 -2.90 5.47 3.60
C VAL A 12 -2.81 3.99 3.24
N VAL A 13 -3.61 3.15 3.90
CA VAL A 13 -3.50 1.70 3.79
C VAL A 13 -4.84 1.08 3.46
N ALA A 14 -4.80 0.09 2.57
CA ALA A 14 -5.91 -0.76 2.21
C ALA A 14 -5.49 -2.22 2.32
N PHE A 15 -6.35 -3.08 2.85
CA PHE A 15 -6.02 -4.48 3.06
C PHE A 15 -6.72 -5.38 2.04
N THR A 16 -5.95 -6.31 1.50
CA THR A 16 -6.44 -7.41 0.65
C THR A 16 -5.72 -8.71 1.05
N VAL A 17 -6.03 -9.80 0.37
CA VAL A 17 -5.40 -11.10 0.61
C VAL A 17 -4.76 -11.62 -0.68
N LEU A 18 -3.64 -12.32 -0.52
CA LEU A 18 -3.01 -13.09 -1.57
C LEU A 18 -3.47 -14.55 -1.42
N GLU A 19 -4.33 -15.01 -2.33
CA GLU A 19 -4.87 -16.37 -2.33
C GLU A 19 -3.97 -17.32 -3.14
N ALA A 20 -2.83 -17.71 -2.56
CA ALA A 20 -1.98 -18.76 -3.15
C ALA A 20 -2.44 -20.15 -2.69
N GLN A 21 -2.60 -21.10 -3.61
CA GLN A 21 -3.08 -22.46 -3.28
C GLN A 21 -1.99 -23.31 -2.59
N ASN A 22 -0.73 -23.02 -2.87
CA ASN A 22 0.44 -23.67 -2.26
C ASN A 22 1.67 -22.71 -2.31
N GLU A 23 2.80 -23.13 -1.73
CA GLU A 23 4.03 -22.32 -1.70
C GLU A 23 4.68 -22.12 -3.08
N GLU A 24 4.53 -23.07 -4.01
CA GLU A 24 5.06 -22.97 -5.38
C GLU A 24 4.29 -21.92 -6.20
N ASP A 25 2.98 -21.78 -5.96
CA ASP A 25 2.13 -20.77 -6.61
C ASP A 25 2.34 -19.36 -6.02
N TRP A 26 2.90 -19.26 -4.81
CA TRP A 26 2.99 -17.99 -4.09
C TRP A 26 3.78 -16.93 -4.86
N GLU A 27 4.92 -17.29 -5.44
CA GLU A 27 5.77 -16.34 -6.17
C GLU A 27 5.05 -15.82 -7.42
N PHE A 28 4.37 -16.71 -8.14
CA PHE A 28 3.59 -16.36 -9.33
C PHE A 28 2.41 -15.42 -8.99
N GLU A 29 1.60 -15.78 -8.00
CA GLU A 29 0.46 -14.97 -7.55
C GLU A 29 0.92 -13.62 -7.00
N TYR A 30 2.05 -13.61 -6.28
CA TYR A 30 2.63 -12.38 -5.74
C TYR A 30 3.12 -11.45 -6.85
N ASP A 31 3.82 -11.97 -7.86
CA ASP A 31 4.26 -11.18 -8.99
C ASP A 31 3.07 -10.68 -9.82
N TRP A 32 2.06 -11.51 -10.06
CA TRP A 32 0.83 -11.06 -10.73
C TRP A 32 0.14 -9.93 -9.96
N LEU A 33 -0.02 -10.07 -8.64
CA LEU A 33 -0.59 -9.04 -7.78
C LEU A 33 0.20 -7.73 -7.84
N ARG A 34 1.54 -7.80 -7.88
CA ARG A 34 2.40 -6.60 -7.99
C ARG A 34 2.16 -5.84 -9.28
N GLU A 35 2.09 -6.55 -10.41
CA GLU A 35 1.86 -5.95 -11.71
C GLU A 35 0.45 -5.31 -11.78
N ASP A 36 -0.58 -6.06 -11.38
CA ASP A 36 -1.98 -5.59 -11.33
C ASP A 36 -2.13 -4.34 -10.44
N LEU A 37 -1.56 -4.36 -9.23
CA LEU A 37 -1.61 -3.21 -8.33
C LEU A 37 -0.93 -1.98 -8.92
N ARG A 38 0.23 -2.17 -9.58
CA ARG A 38 0.94 -1.07 -10.24
C ARG A 38 0.12 -0.48 -11.37
N GLU A 39 -0.45 -1.31 -12.24
CA GLU A 39 -1.28 -0.86 -13.36
C GLU A 39 -2.51 -0.09 -12.88
N ARG A 40 -3.25 -0.64 -11.90
CA ARG A 40 -4.41 0.02 -11.30
C ARG A 40 -4.03 1.35 -10.62
N ALA A 41 -2.89 1.42 -9.94
CA ALA A 41 -2.45 2.65 -9.28
C ALA A 41 -2.08 3.75 -10.28
N ILE A 42 -1.33 3.43 -11.34
CA ILE A 42 -0.96 4.38 -12.40
C ILE A 42 -2.22 4.87 -13.13
N ALA A 43 -3.16 3.97 -13.44
CA ALA A 43 -4.43 4.35 -14.06
C ALA A 43 -5.30 5.25 -13.16
N ALA A 44 -5.33 4.98 -11.85
CA ALA A 44 -6.13 5.74 -10.90
C ALA A 44 -5.51 7.10 -10.52
N PHE A 45 -4.18 7.19 -10.47
CA PHE A 45 -3.43 8.36 -10.02
C PHE A 45 -2.31 8.69 -11.02
N PRO A 46 -2.61 9.40 -12.13
CA PRO A 46 -1.70 9.56 -13.28
C PRO A 46 -0.36 10.25 -13.01
N SER A 47 -0.18 10.86 -11.84
CA SER A 47 1.12 11.39 -11.42
C SER A 47 2.12 10.32 -10.99
N LEU A 48 1.65 9.09 -10.72
CA LEU A 48 2.49 7.96 -10.35
C LEU A 48 3.14 7.38 -11.61
N GLU A 49 4.44 7.11 -11.49
CA GLU A 49 5.23 6.44 -12.51
C GLU A 49 5.71 5.09 -11.96
N ALA A 50 5.90 4.11 -12.84
CA ALA A 50 6.42 2.81 -12.46
C ALA A 50 7.79 2.97 -11.78
N HIS A 51 7.96 2.33 -10.63
CA HIS A 51 9.20 2.39 -9.87
C HIS A 51 9.41 1.10 -9.10
N GLU A 52 10.59 0.52 -9.22
CA GLU A 52 10.94 -0.68 -8.46
C GLU A 52 11.92 -0.31 -7.36
N GLY A 53 11.51 -0.54 -6.11
CA GLY A 53 12.35 -0.25 -4.97
C GLY A 53 11.84 -0.88 -3.69
N TRP A 54 12.56 -0.59 -2.61
CA TRP A 54 12.21 -1.00 -1.25
C TRP A 54 12.34 0.20 -0.33
N ARG A 55 11.38 0.38 0.57
CA ARG A 55 11.47 1.38 1.65
C ARG A 55 12.10 0.76 2.90
N ASP A 56 11.72 -0.47 3.20
CA ASP A 56 12.27 -1.30 4.27
C ASP A 56 12.21 -2.78 3.82
N ARG A 57 12.55 -3.71 4.72
CA ARG A 57 12.64 -5.15 4.45
C ARG A 57 11.36 -5.77 3.88
N GLU A 58 10.19 -5.31 4.32
CA GLU A 58 8.89 -5.88 3.93
C GLU A 58 8.09 -4.93 3.02
N ASP A 59 8.55 -3.69 2.83
CA ASP A 59 7.81 -2.62 2.16
C ASP A 59 8.34 -2.41 0.74
N ARG A 60 7.69 -3.08 -0.23
CA ARG A 60 8.04 -3.00 -1.66
C ARG A 60 7.39 -1.79 -2.30
N VAL A 61 8.18 -0.94 -2.96
CA VAL A 61 7.69 0.18 -3.78
C VAL A 61 7.45 -0.33 -5.22
N LEU A 62 6.28 -0.01 -5.76
CA LEU A 62 5.83 -0.38 -7.11
C LEU A 62 5.63 0.83 -8.04
N ALA A 63 5.31 1.98 -7.47
CA ALA A 63 5.19 3.23 -8.20
C ALA A 63 5.56 4.41 -7.31
N ARG A 64 5.98 5.52 -7.92
CA ARG A 64 6.46 6.71 -7.24
C ARG A 64 6.04 7.97 -8.00
N ASN A 65 5.76 9.05 -7.27
CA ASN A 65 5.68 10.40 -7.84
C ASN A 65 6.61 11.36 -7.10
N ALA A 66 6.41 12.67 -7.27
CA ALA A 66 7.22 13.68 -6.59
C ALA A 66 7.05 13.72 -5.06
N TYR A 67 5.99 13.11 -4.52
CA TYR A 67 5.54 13.25 -3.12
C TYR A 67 5.41 11.92 -2.38
N ALA A 68 5.06 10.84 -3.08
CA ALA A 68 4.62 9.60 -2.47
C ALA A 68 5.18 8.35 -3.16
N ASP A 69 5.35 7.32 -2.35
CA ASP A 69 5.62 5.95 -2.76
C ASP A 69 4.34 5.13 -2.62
N PHE A 70 3.99 4.40 -3.67
CA PHE A 70 2.93 3.41 -3.70
C PHE A 70 3.56 2.01 -3.69
N GLY A 71 3.02 1.12 -2.88
CA GLY A 71 3.61 -0.18 -2.68
C GLY A 71 2.73 -1.16 -1.95
N LEU A 72 3.33 -2.30 -1.62
CA LEU A 72 2.68 -3.32 -0.81
C LEU A 72 3.67 -3.99 0.13
N SER A 73 3.10 -4.56 1.19
CA SER A 73 3.79 -5.44 2.13
C SER A 73 2.91 -6.67 2.32
N ALA A 74 3.51 -7.86 2.42
CA ALA A 74 2.77 -9.12 2.49
C ALA A 74 3.29 -10.01 3.64
N TYR A 75 2.37 -10.58 4.41
CA TYR A 75 2.70 -11.52 5.48
C TYR A 75 1.56 -12.51 5.72
N GLY A 76 1.84 -13.81 5.68
CA GLY A 76 0.86 -14.86 5.99
C GLY A 76 -0.40 -14.82 5.12
N GLY A 77 -0.27 -14.44 3.84
CA GLY A 77 -1.39 -14.27 2.91
C GLY A 77 -2.17 -12.96 3.05
N LEU A 78 -1.92 -12.16 4.09
CA LEU A 78 -2.47 -10.81 4.21
C LEU A 78 -1.56 -9.81 3.49
N VAL A 79 -2.15 -8.89 2.73
CA VAL A 79 -1.44 -7.84 1.99
C VAL A 79 -1.91 -6.47 2.46
N ALA A 80 -0.97 -5.64 2.89
CA ALA A 80 -1.16 -4.21 3.07
C ALA A 80 -0.74 -3.49 1.78
N VAL A 81 -1.71 -2.96 1.04
CA VAL A 81 -1.46 -2.05 -0.08
C VAL A 81 -1.39 -0.64 0.51
N TRP A 82 -0.30 0.07 0.27
CA TRP A 82 -0.05 1.36 0.90
C TRP A 82 0.36 2.44 -0.09
N ILE A 83 0.01 3.68 0.25
CA ILE A 83 0.60 4.87 -0.34
C ILE A 83 1.02 5.82 0.77
N ALA A 84 2.29 6.21 0.76
CA ALA A 84 2.91 6.95 1.85
C ALA A 84 3.76 8.09 1.30
N GLU A 85 3.94 9.16 2.08
CA GLU A 85 4.90 10.20 1.74
C GLU A 85 6.29 9.60 1.53
N ARG A 86 7.01 10.08 0.51
CA ARG A 86 8.38 9.67 0.22
C ARG A 86 9.30 9.97 1.40
N ASP A 87 10.31 9.12 1.55
CA ASP A 87 11.26 9.20 2.67
C ASP A 87 12.69 8.88 2.24
N ASP A 88 12.94 8.86 0.93
CA ASP A 88 14.28 8.71 0.39
C ASP A 88 15.13 9.97 0.67
N PRO A 89 16.46 9.84 0.75
CA PRO A 89 17.35 10.96 1.04
C PRO A 89 17.15 12.17 0.11
N ALA A 90 16.92 11.94 -1.20
CA ALA A 90 16.75 13.03 -2.15
C ALA A 90 15.46 13.81 -1.91
N TYR A 91 14.38 13.12 -1.51
CA TYR A 91 13.13 13.78 -1.12
C TYR A 91 13.31 14.62 0.15
N ARG A 92 13.93 14.05 1.20
CA ARG A 92 14.17 14.76 2.47
C ARG A 92 15.08 15.99 2.29
N ASP A 93 16.14 15.86 1.49
CA ASP A 93 17.04 16.98 1.16
C ASP A 93 16.34 18.10 0.37
N ALA A 94 15.34 17.76 -0.44
CA ALA A 94 14.55 18.73 -1.18
C ALA A 94 13.50 19.40 -0.30
N ASP A 95 12.86 18.63 0.61
CA ASP A 95 11.88 19.13 1.57
C ASP A 95 12.52 20.12 2.56
N TRP A 96 13.72 19.81 3.06
CA TRP A 96 14.50 20.71 3.91
C TRP A 96 14.74 22.09 3.25
N ARG A 97 14.95 22.12 1.93
CA ARG A 97 15.17 23.36 1.17
C ARG A 97 13.85 24.06 0.82
N THR A 98 12.79 23.30 0.58
CA THR A 98 11.46 23.80 0.20
C THR A 98 10.40 22.86 0.75
N ALA A 99 9.57 23.33 1.70
CA ALA A 99 8.55 22.49 2.34
C ALA A 99 7.58 21.85 1.31
N ARG A 100 7.67 20.52 1.19
CA ARG A 100 6.87 19.62 0.35
C ARG A 100 5.94 18.77 1.20
N SER A 101 6.29 18.42 2.44
CA SER A 101 5.47 17.56 3.30
C SER A 101 4.03 18.01 3.47
N PRO A 102 3.70 19.31 3.69
CA PRO A 102 2.30 19.74 3.76
C PRO A 102 1.51 19.48 2.47
N ARG A 103 2.16 19.61 1.30
CA ARG A 103 1.52 19.31 0.00
C ARG A 103 1.35 17.81 -0.20
N ALA A 104 2.35 17.01 0.18
CA ALA A 104 2.28 15.56 0.13
C ALA A 104 1.14 15.04 1.02
N GLN A 105 1.07 15.49 2.27
CA GLN A 105 0.01 15.13 3.23
C GLN A 105 -1.38 15.55 2.74
N HIS A 106 -1.51 16.76 2.18
CA HIS A 106 -2.77 17.21 1.60
C HIS A 106 -3.21 16.33 0.43
N TRP A 107 -2.29 16.01 -0.48
CA TRP A 107 -2.57 15.14 -1.62
C TRP A 107 -2.96 13.72 -1.19
N LEU A 108 -2.25 13.14 -0.21
CA LEU A 108 -2.57 11.83 0.37
C LEU A 108 -3.98 11.83 0.99
N ALA A 109 -4.34 12.87 1.74
CA ALA A 109 -5.67 13.02 2.32
C ALA A 109 -6.77 13.11 1.24
N GLN A 110 -6.50 13.80 0.13
CA GLN A 110 -7.44 13.93 -0.99
C GLN A 110 -7.71 12.60 -1.69
N ILE A 111 -6.68 11.77 -1.89
CA ILE A 111 -6.83 10.49 -2.60
C ILE A 111 -7.33 9.35 -1.72
N ALA A 112 -7.18 9.45 -0.39
CA ALA A 112 -7.45 8.36 0.54
C ALA A 112 -8.82 7.67 0.36
N PRO A 113 -9.96 8.39 0.19
CA PRO A 113 -11.25 7.73 -0.02
C PRO A 113 -11.36 6.98 -1.36
N ARG A 114 -10.63 7.39 -2.39
CA ARG A 114 -10.57 6.66 -3.67
C ARG A 114 -9.62 5.48 -3.58
N PHE A 115 -8.49 5.66 -2.91
CA PHE A 115 -7.50 4.61 -2.66
C PHE A 115 -8.14 3.43 -1.92
N ASP A 116 -8.79 3.70 -0.79
CA ASP A 116 -9.45 2.68 0.03
C ASP A 116 -10.49 1.87 -0.77
N ARG A 117 -11.29 2.53 -1.61
CA ARG A 117 -12.28 1.86 -2.47
C ARG A 117 -11.68 0.99 -3.58
N LEU A 118 -10.50 1.36 -4.09
CA LEU A 118 -9.87 0.65 -5.20
C LEU A 118 -9.06 -0.57 -4.73
N PHE A 119 -8.47 -0.50 -3.54
CA PHE A 119 -7.50 -1.49 -3.07
C PHE A 119 -7.93 -2.24 -1.80
N GLY A 120 -9.02 -1.81 -1.14
CA GLY A 120 -9.44 -2.35 0.15
C GLY A 120 -10.59 -3.34 0.03
N ASP A 121 -10.27 -4.61 0.26
CA ASP A 121 -11.25 -5.69 0.40
C ASP A 121 -11.59 -5.99 1.88
N TYR A 122 -10.75 -5.55 2.82
CA TYR A 122 -10.87 -5.82 4.24
C TYR A 122 -10.74 -4.56 5.10
N ASP A 123 -11.52 -4.49 6.18
CA ASP A 123 -11.36 -3.52 7.26
C ASP A 123 -10.48 -4.09 8.37
N CYS A 124 -9.48 -3.33 8.82
CA CYS A 124 -8.76 -3.63 10.06
C CYS A 124 -9.60 -3.18 11.26
N LEU A 125 -10.02 -4.12 12.10
CA LEU A 125 -10.84 -3.87 13.30
C LEU A 125 -9.99 -3.56 14.53
N GLY A 126 -8.70 -3.90 14.52
CA GLY A 126 -7.76 -3.64 15.60
C GLY A 126 -6.64 -4.66 15.67
N HIS A 127 -5.71 -4.42 16.60
CA HIS A 127 -4.61 -5.30 16.91
C HIS A 127 -4.74 -5.84 18.34
N MET A 128 -4.47 -7.12 18.51
CA MET A 128 -4.36 -7.78 19.80
C MET A 128 -3.02 -7.44 20.46
N SER A 129 -2.93 -7.58 21.79
CA SER A 129 -1.70 -7.27 22.55
C SER A 129 -0.49 -8.14 22.17
N ASN A 130 -0.74 -9.27 21.50
CA ASN A 130 0.29 -10.17 20.99
C ASN A 130 0.79 -9.80 19.59
N GLY A 131 0.26 -8.74 18.95
CA GLY A 131 0.63 -8.26 17.62
C GLY A 131 -0.24 -8.76 16.46
N GLU A 132 -1.22 -9.63 16.72
CA GLU A 132 -2.13 -10.14 15.68
C GLU A 132 -3.17 -9.07 15.28
N GLY A 133 -3.42 -8.92 13.98
CA GLY A 133 -4.47 -8.04 13.46
C GLY A 133 -5.77 -8.78 13.22
N VAL A 134 -6.90 -8.15 13.54
CA VAL A 134 -8.25 -8.68 13.26
C VAL A 134 -8.83 -7.95 12.06
N PHE A 135 -9.22 -8.70 11.03
CA PHE A 135 -9.71 -8.15 9.78
C PHE A 135 -11.11 -8.67 9.45
N ARG A 136 -11.93 -7.82 8.84
CA ARG A 136 -13.27 -8.17 8.37
C ARG A 136 -13.38 -7.91 6.88
N LYS A 137 -13.78 -8.92 6.11
CA LYS A 137 -14.06 -8.78 4.69
C LYS A 137 -15.21 -7.79 4.48
N ARG A 138 -15.02 -6.82 3.58
CA ARG A 138 -16.05 -5.88 3.19
C ARG A 138 -17.12 -6.59 2.37
N ALA A 139 -18.38 -6.22 2.58
CA ALA A 139 -19.41 -6.58 1.61
C ALA A 139 -19.09 -5.82 0.32
N LYS A 140 -18.87 -6.53 -0.80
CA LYS A 140 -18.74 -5.87 -2.10
C LYS A 140 -20.06 -5.16 -2.37
N ASP A 141 -20.01 -3.85 -2.60
CA ASP A 141 -21.18 -3.10 -3.05
C ASP A 141 -21.60 -3.67 -4.41
N PRO A 142 -22.79 -4.27 -4.55
CA PRO A 142 -23.21 -4.92 -5.79
C PRO A 142 -23.39 -3.95 -6.97
N LEU A 143 -23.22 -2.64 -6.77
CA LEU A 143 -23.42 -1.61 -7.79
C LEU A 143 -22.13 -1.13 -8.47
N LEU A 144 -20.95 -1.67 -8.14
CA LEU A 144 -19.74 -1.42 -8.93
C LEU A 144 -19.61 -2.44 -10.08
N LYS A 145 -20.01 -2.02 -11.29
CA LYS A 145 -19.56 -2.58 -12.57
C LYS A 145 -18.74 -1.51 -13.31
#